data_AF-A0A7Y2CEI3-F1
#
_entry.id   AF-A0A7Y2CEI3-F1
#
_cell.length_a   1.000
_cell.length_b   1.000
_cell.length_c   1.000
_cell.angle_alpha   90.00
_cell.angle_beta   90.00
_cell.angle_gamma   90.00
#
_symmetry.space_group_name_H-M   'P 1'
#
loop_
_entity.id
_entity.type
_entity.pdbx_description
1 polymer ?
#
loop_
_entity_poly.entity_id
_entity_poly.type
_entity_poly.pdbx_seq_one_letter_code
_entity_poly.pdbx_strand_id
1 'polypeptide(L)'
;MSKSFNILLIAAAFSLALSACDQLNGIIPPTEEPDPNPQPEPEPDPDPEPEPEPEPDPEPEPEPDPEDFLQDAEGRIFSYVRAGDLLPQSGPGHMDETIYRPGIVFPLEDAAFLNSQVYRHGGSQAALNGFDGGQCDETNYDYPWQDTFCESRSRSQIMCPDGGHEGVDIRAATCIPDTGAEHWAVAAEDGRIVGLEGSRYTVKLQTDDGTLYRYMHLKMDELAVEDGEFVTAGQRIGKIANDFFNSSGERVPTTFHLHFEMYQNYSPDEETDPVFDQVSPYMTLVNAYERKLRELE
;
A
#
# COMPACT_ATOMS: atom_id res chain seq x y z
N MET A 1 -21.88 28.41 47.42
CA MET A 1 -21.26 27.56 48.46
C MET A 1 -19.99 26.99 47.82
N SER A 2 -18.82 27.60 48.09
CA SER A 2 -17.75 27.10 48.98
C SER A 2 -17.03 25.87 48.38
N LYS A 3 -15.71 25.80 48.21
CA LYS A 3 -14.56 26.65 48.57
C LYS A 3 -13.32 26.15 47.79
N SER A 4 -12.39 27.07 47.62
CA SER A 4 -11.06 27.00 46.99
C SER A 4 -10.08 26.02 47.65
N PHE A 5 -9.06 25.57 46.92
CA PHE A 5 -7.78 25.13 47.48
C PHE A 5 -6.60 25.80 46.76
N ASN A 6 -5.67 26.31 47.57
CA ASN A 6 -4.62 27.25 47.22
C ASN A 6 -3.33 26.58 46.71
N ILE A 7 -2.69 27.33 45.82
CA ILE A 7 -1.31 27.25 45.32
C ILE A 7 -0.32 27.62 46.45
N LEU A 8 0.86 26.97 46.50
CA LEU A 8 2.07 27.63 47.00
C LEU A 8 3.34 27.09 46.32
N LEU A 9 3.87 27.89 45.40
CA LEU A 9 5.22 27.84 44.82
C LEU A 9 6.18 28.58 45.77
N ILE A 10 7.33 28.01 46.06
CA ILE A 10 8.41 28.66 46.83
C ILE A 10 9.53 29.04 45.84
N ALA A 11 9.77 30.35 45.71
CA ALA A 11 10.95 30.92 45.10
C ALA A 11 11.67 31.76 46.17
N ALA A 12 12.99 31.59 46.28
CA ALA A 12 13.85 32.50 47.03
C ALA A 12 15.23 32.60 46.35
N ALA A 13 15.47 33.74 45.72
CA ALA A 13 16.78 34.26 45.35
C ALA A 13 17.30 35.17 46.48
N PHE A 14 18.62 35.34 46.60
CA PHE A 14 19.43 36.37 47.30
C PHE A 14 20.84 35.74 47.50
N SER A 15 22.03 36.32 47.28
CA SER A 15 22.51 37.67 46.95
C SER A 15 23.96 37.60 46.46
N LEU A 16 24.38 38.58 45.64
CA LEU A 16 25.78 38.92 45.34
C LEU A 16 26.47 39.62 46.52
N ALA A 17 27.77 39.38 46.71
CA ALA A 17 28.70 40.29 47.39
C ALA A 17 30.09 40.28 46.71
N LEU A 18 30.64 41.47 46.50
CA LEU A 18 31.91 41.78 45.84
C LEU A 18 33.14 41.73 46.79
N SER A 19 34.31 41.51 46.18
CA SER A 19 35.60 42.20 46.41
C SER A 19 36.39 41.99 47.72
N ALA A 20 37.61 41.44 47.58
CA ALA A 20 38.84 41.99 48.18
C ALA A 20 40.11 41.39 47.53
N CYS A 21 40.99 42.25 47.03
CA CYS A 21 42.42 41.98 46.81
C CYS A 21 43.18 42.54 48.01
N ASP A 22 44.17 41.83 48.56
CA ASP A 22 45.36 42.51 49.09
C ASP A 22 46.59 41.59 49.15
N GLN A 23 47.73 42.26 49.06
CA GLN A 23 49.09 41.81 48.81
C GLN A 23 49.77 41.15 50.01
N LEU A 24 50.68 40.21 49.77
CA LEU A 24 51.88 40.05 50.60
C LEU A 24 53.11 39.76 49.73
N ASN A 25 54.02 40.73 49.74
CA ASN A 25 55.31 40.76 49.07
C ASN A 25 56.37 40.24 50.06
N GLY A 26 57.13 39.20 49.71
CA GLY A 26 58.17 38.60 50.55
C GLY A 26 59.42 38.26 49.75
N ILE A 27 60.53 38.89 50.12
CA ILE A 27 61.84 38.93 49.47
C ILE A 27 62.65 37.64 49.71
N ILE A 28 63.21 37.01 48.66
CA ILE A 28 64.22 35.94 48.75
C ILE A 28 65.29 36.15 47.64
N PRO A 29 66.61 36.02 47.91
CA PRO A 29 67.72 36.39 47.01
C PRO A 29 68.01 35.33 45.92
N PRO A 30 68.80 35.66 44.87
CA PRO A 30 69.04 34.74 43.76
C PRO A 30 70.15 33.71 44.07
N THR A 31 69.90 32.46 43.73
CA THR A 31 70.88 31.36 43.71
C THR A 31 71.19 30.97 42.27
N GLU A 32 72.48 30.82 41.96
CA GLU A 32 73.05 30.53 40.64
C GLU A 32 72.56 29.19 40.03
N GLU A 33 72.26 29.19 38.73
CA GLU A 33 71.98 27.98 37.94
C GLU A 33 73.28 27.38 37.35
N PRO A 34 73.45 26.05 37.33
CA PRO A 34 74.52 25.40 36.60
C PRO A 34 74.12 25.10 35.13
N ASP A 35 75.12 25.18 34.25
CA ASP A 35 75.10 24.92 32.80
C ASP A 35 74.40 23.60 32.38
N PRO A 36 73.56 23.56 31.34
CA PRO A 36 72.97 22.33 30.84
C PRO A 36 73.96 21.50 29.99
N ASN A 37 74.04 20.20 30.27
CA ASN A 37 74.75 19.20 29.46
C ASN A 37 74.17 19.12 28.03
N PRO A 38 74.99 18.87 26.99
CA PRO A 38 74.51 18.72 25.62
C PRO A 38 73.67 17.45 25.43
N GLN A 39 72.56 17.60 24.70
CA GLN A 39 71.58 16.57 24.38
C GLN A 39 72.03 15.75 23.14
N PRO A 40 71.82 14.42 23.09
CA PRO A 40 72.21 13.60 21.94
C PRO A 40 71.41 13.94 20.67
N GLU A 41 72.07 13.87 19.51
CA GLU A 41 71.42 14.06 18.20
C GLU A 41 70.38 12.96 17.90
N PRO A 42 69.23 13.30 17.27
CA PRO A 42 68.21 12.32 16.91
C PRO A 42 68.63 11.46 15.72
N GLU A 43 68.33 10.16 15.79
CA GLU A 43 68.49 9.24 14.66
C GLU A 43 67.51 9.57 13.51
N PRO A 44 67.87 9.29 12.24
CA PRO A 44 67.02 9.59 11.10
C PRO A 44 65.77 8.71 11.05
N ASP A 45 64.62 9.32 10.77
CA ASP A 45 63.33 8.63 10.60
C ASP A 45 63.39 7.65 9.41
N PRO A 46 62.76 6.46 9.53
CA PRO A 46 62.63 5.52 8.42
C PRO A 46 61.72 6.10 7.33
N ASP A 47 62.12 5.89 6.07
CA ASP A 47 61.35 6.30 4.88
C ASP A 47 59.93 5.67 4.91
N PRO A 48 58.88 6.43 4.55
CA PRO A 48 57.52 5.90 4.51
C PRO A 48 57.38 4.81 3.46
N GLU A 49 56.76 3.69 3.85
CA GLU A 49 56.40 2.62 2.92
C GLU A 49 55.42 3.15 1.86
N PRO A 50 55.53 2.69 0.59
CA PRO A 50 54.65 3.13 -0.48
C PRO A 50 53.20 2.76 -0.18
N GLU A 51 52.29 3.71 -0.33
CA GLU A 51 50.86 3.48 -0.17
C GLU A 51 50.38 2.41 -1.17
N PRO A 52 49.49 1.49 -0.75
CA PRO A 52 48.93 0.49 -1.65
C PRO A 52 48.17 1.19 -2.77
N GLU A 53 48.37 0.71 -4.00
CA GLU A 53 47.64 1.22 -5.16
C GLU A 53 46.12 1.06 -4.93
N PRO A 54 45.31 2.06 -5.34
CA PRO A 54 43.86 1.98 -5.20
C PRO A 54 43.33 0.77 -5.97
N GLU A 55 42.46 -0.01 -5.33
CA GLU A 55 41.79 -1.11 -6.00
C GLU A 55 40.99 -0.59 -7.21
N PRO A 56 40.96 -1.34 -8.32
CA PRO A 56 40.19 -0.96 -9.49
C PRO A 56 38.72 -0.79 -9.11
N ASP A 57 38.11 0.30 -9.60
CA ASP A 57 36.68 0.55 -9.43
C ASP A 57 35.88 -0.68 -9.89
N PRO A 58 34.87 -1.13 -9.13
CA PRO A 58 34.01 -2.22 -9.56
C PRO A 58 33.39 -1.88 -10.91
N GLU A 59 33.45 -2.83 -11.85
CA GLU A 59 32.79 -2.67 -13.15
C GLU A 59 31.29 -2.39 -12.94
N PRO A 60 30.68 -1.51 -13.77
CA PRO A 60 29.26 -1.25 -13.69
C PRO A 60 28.48 -2.55 -13.87
N GLU A 61 27.54 -2.80 -12.96
CA GLU A 61 26.63 -3.94 -13.08
C GLU A 61 25.88 -3.87 -14.41
N PRO A 62 25.66 -5.01 -15.10
CA PRO A 62 24.90 -5.03 -16.34
C PRO A 62 23.50 -4.46 -16.08
N GLU A 63 23.04 -3.57 -16.96
CA GLU A 63 21.64 -3.11 -16.92
C GLU A 63 20.71 -4.32 -17.09
N PRO A 64 19.62 -4.41 -16.31
CA PRO A 64 18.66 -5.52 -16.43
C PRO A 64 18.08 -5.55 -17.84
N ASP A 65 17.90 -6.77 -18.37
CA ASP A 65 17.35 -6.96 -19.71
C ASP A 65 15.87 -6.52 -19.70
N PRO A 66 15.35 -5.84 -20.73
CA PRO A 66 13.91 -5.64 -20.91
C PRO A 66 13.07 -6.92 -20.74
N GLU A 67 13.64 -8.11 -20.99
CA GLU A 67 13.00 -9.41 -20.75
C GLU A 67 12.85 -9.77 -19.25
N ASP A 68 13.49 -9.06 -18.31
CA ASP A 68 13.31 -9.29 -16.87
C ASP A 68 12.02 -8.65 -16.31
N PHE A 69 11.38 -7.76 -17.08
CA PHE A 69 10.18 -7.05 -16.66
C PHE A 69 8.93 -7.68 -17.25
N LEU A 70 7.99 -8.04 -16.37
CA LEU A 70 6.68 -8.52 -16.79
C LEU A 70 5.95 -7.42 -17.58
N GLN A 71 5.45 -7.78 -18.76
CA GLN A 71 4.73 -6.86 -19.64
C GLN A 71 3.33 -7.39 -19.92
N ASP A 72 2.38 -6.48 -20.11
CA ASP A 72 1.06 -6.86 -20.62
C ASP A 72 1.04 -7.05 -22.15
N ALA A 73 -0.13 -7.40 -22.69
CA ALA A 73 -0.30 -7.67 -24.12
C ALA A 73 0.00 -6.46 -25.02
N GLU A 74 0.02 -5.25 -24.45
CA GLU A 74 0.33 -4.00 -25.13
C GLU A 74 1.80 -3.56 -24.94
N GLY A 75 2.61 -4.35 -24.21
CA GLY A 75 4.02 -4.06 -23.94
C GLY A 75 4.25 -3.05 -22.82
N ARG A 76 3.24 -2.76 -21.98
CA ARG A 76 3.42 -1.90 -20.80
C ARG A 76 4.10 -2.69 -19.70
N ILE A 77 5.12 -2.09 -19.08
CA ILE A 77 5.85 -2.71 -17.97
C ILE A 77 4.96 -2.71 -16.72
N PHE A 78 4.63 -3.90 -16.24
CA PHE A 78 3.84 -4.08 -15.03
C PHE A 78 4.60 -3.55 -13.82
N SER A 79 3.92 -2.71 -13.05
CA SER A 79 4.39 -2.26 -11.74
C SER A 79 3.21 -1.96 -10.82
N TYR A 80 3.46 -1.98 -9.52
CA TYR A 80 2.46 -1.73 -8.50
C TYR A 80 3.12 -1.07 -7.29
N VAL A 81 2.38 -0.26 -6.55
CA VAL A 81 2.82 0.33 -5.28
C VAL A 81 2.62 -0.65 -4.13
N ARG A 82 3.31 -0.41 -3.01
CA ARG A 82 3.24 -1.24 -1.80
C ARG A 82 1.80 -1.34 -1.26
N ALA A 83 1.45 -2.50 -0.70
CA ALA A 83 0.15 -2.69 -0.04
C ALA A 83 -0.06 -1.65 1.07
N GLY A 84 -1.27 -1.07 1.13
CA GLY A 84 -1.62 -0.01 2.06
C GLY A 84 -1.14 1.39 1.66
N ASP A 85 -0.27 1.55 0.67
CA ASP A 85 -0.01 2.86 0.09
C ASP A 85 -1.21 3.25 -0.76
N LEU A 86 -1.93 4.29 -0.33
CA LEU A 86 -3.07 4.86 -1.05
C LEU A 86 -2.71 6.24 -1.62
N LEU A 87 -3.60 6.80 -2.46
CA LEU A 87 -3.49 8.19 -2.89
C LEU A 87 -3.52 9.15 -1.68
N PRO A 88 -2.90 10.34 -1.75
CA PRO A 88 -2.99 11.31 -0.68
C PRO A 88 -4.44 11.64 -0.31
N GLN A 89 -4.71 11.76 0.99
CA GLN A 89 -6.03 12.08 1.56
C GLN A 89 -7.15 11.07 1.23
N SER A 90 -6.80 9.87 0.76
CA SER A 90 -7.78 8.87 0.32
C SER A 90 -8.15 7.83 1.39
N GLY A 91 -7.42 7.75 2.50
CA GLY A 91 -7.74 6.85 3.61
C GLY A 91 -6.52 6.47 4.44
N PRO A 92 -6.71 5.68 5.50
CA PRO A 92 -5.61 5.18 6.33
C PRO A 92 -4.76 4.11 5.64
N GLY A 93 -5.31 3.42 4.63
CA GLY A 93 -4.69 2.22 4.06
C GLY A 93 -4.64 1.06 5.05
N HIS A 94 -4.13 -0.07 4.59
CA HIS A 94 -3.86 -1.22 5.45
C HIS A 94 -2.66 -1.99 4.93
N MET A 95 -1.58 -1.98 5.71
CA MET A 95 -0.33 -2.64 5.35
C MET A 95 -0.47 -4.16 5.58
N ASP A 96 -0.73 -4.89 4.51
CA ASP A 96 -0.82 -6.34 4.52
C ASP A 96 -0.21 -6.93 3.25
N GLU A 97 0.96 -7.55 3.38
CA GLU A 97 1.68 -8.17 2.26
C GLU A 97 1.30 -9.65 2.06
N THR A 98 0.31 -10.15 2.80
CA THR A 98 -0.06 -11.57 2.79
C THR A 98 -0.66 -11.96 1.45
N ILE A 99 -0.09 -13.00 0.83
CA ILE A 99 -0.69 -13.68 -0.32
C ILE A 99 -1.54 -14.83 0.22
N TYR A 100 -2.79 -14.51 0.53
CA TYR A 100 -3.75 -15.45 1.12
C TYR A 100 -4.08 -16.63 0.20
N ARG A 101 -4.23 -16.36 -1.10
CA ARG A 101 -4.68 -17.35 -2.09
C ARG A 101 -3.76 -17.35 -3.32
N PRO A 102 -2.54 -17.91 -3.21
CA PRO A 102 -1.56 -17.87 -4.31
C PRO A 102 -1.99 -18.63 -5.56
N GLY A 103 -3.04 -19.46 -5.45
CA GLY A 103 -3.56 -20.31 -6.52
C GLY A 103 -4.55 -19.63 -7.47
N ILE A 104 -5.12 -18.47 -7.11
CA ILE A 104 -6.26 -17.92 -7.86
C ILE A 104 -5.93 -17.60 -9.31
N VAL A 105 -6.94 -17.70 -10.16
CA VAL A 105 -6.98 -17.03 -11.46
C VAL A 105 -7.29 -15.54 -11.22
N PHE A 106 -6.58 -14.66 -11.93
CA PHE A 106 -6.87 -13.23 -11.85
C PHE A 106 -8.30 -12.94 -12.34
N PRO A 107 -9.12 -12.15 -11.62
CA PRO A 107 -10.57 -12.13 -11.83
C PRO A 107 -11.05 -11.40 -13.09
N LEU A 108 -10.15 -10.94 -13.98
CA LEU A 108 -10.48 -10.38 -15.29
C LEU A 108 -9.77 -11.13 -16.42
N GLU A 109 -10.45 -11.29 -17.56
CA GLU A 109 -9.88 -11.93 -18.77
C GLU A 109 -8.76 -11.10 -19.41
N ASP A 110 -8.91 -9.78 -19.43
CA ASP A 110 -8.00 -8.87 -20.14
C ASP A 110 -6.96 -8.22 -19.20
N ALA A 111 -6.16 -7.29 -19.72
CA ALA A 111 -5.36 -6.39 -18.89
C ALA A 111 -6.24 -5.64 -17.87
N ALA A 112 -5.63 -5.19 -16.77
CA ALA A 112 -6.36 -4.59 -15.67
C ALA A 112 -5.57 -3.49 -14.98
N PHE A 113 -6.28 -2.55 -14.36
CA PHE A 113 -5.70 -1.38 -13.69
C PHE A 113 -6.32 -1.15 -12.33
N LEU A 114 -5.57 -1.46 -11.27
CA LEU A 114 -5.99 -1.22 -9.90
C LEU A 114 -5.71 0.24 -9.57
N ASN A 115 -6.78 1.00 -9.32
CA ASN A 115 -6.68 2.38 -8.89
C ASN A 115 -8.00 2.89 -8.32
N SER A 116 -7.91 4.01 -7.61
CA SER A 116 -9.06 4.62 -6.94
C SER A 116 -10.18 5.01 -7.90
N GLN A 117 -11.40 4.61 -7.54
CA GLN A 117 -12.63 5.02 -8.22
C GLN A 117 -13.24 6.29 -7.63
N VAL A 118 -12.72 6.74 -6.48
CA VAL A 118 -13.21 7.93 -5.77
C VAL A 118 -12.22 9.09 -5.88
N TYR A 119 -10.92 8.82 -5.79
CA TYR A 119 -9.87 9.83 -5.66
C TYR A 119 -9.02 10.02 -6.93
N ARG A 120 -9.30 9.29 -8.01
CA ARG A 120 -8.68 9.45 -9.36
C ARG A 120 -9.72 9.90 -10.40
N HIS A 121 -9.31 10.08 -11.65
CA HIS A 121 -10.16 10.61 -12.73
C HIS A 121 -11.51 9.88 -12.82
N GLY A 122 -12.59 10.66 -12.93
CA GLY A 122 -13.97 10.16 -12.89
C GLY A 122 -14.56 9.96 -11.49
N GLY A 123 -13.74 10.00 -10.44
CA GLY A 123 -14.17 9.88 -9.05
C GLY A 123 -14.70 11.19 -8.46
N SER A 124 -15.57 11.08 -7.47
CA SER A 124 -16.20 12.24 -6.81
C SER A 124 -15.23 13.14 -6.01
N GLN A 125 -14.04 12.63 -5.66
CA GLN A 125 -13.00 13.32 -4.90
C GLN A 125 -11.70 13.51 -5.71
N ALA A 126 -11.76 13.31 -7.03
CA ALA A 126 -10.59 13.33 -7.90
C ALA A 126 -9.79 14.64 -7.82
N ALA A 127 -10.49 15.77 -7.66
CA ALA A 127 -9.89 17.10 -7.52
C ALA A 127 -8.96 17.24 -6.31
N LEU A 128 -9.09 16.43 -5.25
CA LEU A 128 -8.18 16.45 -4.09
C LEU A 128 -6.75 16.08 -4.46
N ASN A 129 -6.60 15.30 -5.53
CA ASN A 129 -5.32 14.80 -6.04
C ASN A 129 -5.00 15.34 -7.44
N GLY A 130 -5.72 16.36 -7.91
CA GLY A 130 -5.50 16.99 -9.21
C GLY A 130 -5.93 16.14 -10.42
N PHE A 131 -6.76 15.13 -10.22
CA PHE A 131 -7.24 14.24 -11.27
C PHE A 131 -8.57 14.72 -11.88
N ASP A 132 -8.59 15.94 -12.43
CA ASP A 132 -9.78 16.47 -13.09
C ASP A 132 -10.13 15.68 -14.37
N GLY A 133 -11.40 15.64 -14.75
CA GLY A 133 -11.85 14.98 -15.98
C GLY A 133 -12.64 13.69 -15.73
N GLY A 134 -12.68 12.83 -16.75
CA GLY A 134 -13.55 11.66 -16.80
C GLY A 134 -12.82 10.35 -16.53
N GLN A 135 -13.58 9.30 -16.20
CA GLN A 135 -13.04 7.96 -15.93
C GLN A 135 -12.22 7.36 -17.08
N CYS A 136 -12.42 7.83 -18.33
CA CYS A 136 -11.68 7.39 -19.50
C CYS A 136 -10.31 8.08 -19.69
N ASP A 137 -9.84 8.85 -18.71
CA ASP A 137 -8.48 9.41 -18.77
C ASP A 137 -7.45 8.28 -18.94
N GLU A 138 -6.48 8.47 -19.85
CA GLU A 138 -5.51 7.43 -20.20
C GLU A 138 -4.69 6.97 -19.00
N THR A 139 -4.44 7.85 -18.02
CA THR A 139 -3.67 7.50 -16.83
C THR A 139 -4.39 6.51 -15.92
N ASN A 140 -5.72 6.37 -16.03
CA ASN A 140 -6.48 5.32 -15.34
C ASN A 140 -6.20 3.92 -15.90
N TYR A 141 -5.58 3.80 -17.09
CA TYR A 141 -5.33 2.56 -17.83
C TYR A 141 -3.81 2.33 -18.00
N ASP A 142 -3.07 2.66 -16.95
CA ASP A 142 -1.61 2.53 -16.91
C ASP A 142 -1.12 2.10 -15.51
N TYR A 143 0.12 1.64 -15.46
CA TYR A 143 0.86 1.30 -14.24
C TYR A 143 1.58 2.56 -13.67
N PRO A 144 1.96 2.59 -12.39
CA PRO A 144 1.79 1.53 -11.39
C PRO A 144 0.34 1.37 -10.94
N TRP A 145 -0.04 0.14 -10.59
CA TRP A 145 -1.23 -0.10 -9.79
C TRP A 145 -1.13 0.58 -8.43
N GLN A 146 -2.25 1.10 -7.95
CA GLN A 146 -2.41 1.71 -6.64
C GLN A 146 -3.40 0.88 -5.82
N ASP A 147 -3.03 0.54 -4.59
CA ASP A 147 -3.96 -0.09 -3.65
C ASP A 147 -5.15 0.84 -3.36
N THR A 148 -6.31 0.25 -3.13
CA THR A 148 -7.54 0.93 -2.75
C THR A 148 -8.17 0.36 -1.49
N PHE A 149 -7.61 -0.71 -0.92
CA PHE A 149 -8.15 -1.34 0.27
C PHE A 149 -8.04 -0.40 1.48
N CYS A 150 -9.09 -0.32 2.28
CA CYS A 150 -9.25 0.66 3.35
C CYS A 150 -9.19 2.13 2.93
N GLU A 151 -9.44 2.47 1.65
CA GLU A 151 -9.80 3.83 1.28
C GLU A 151 -11.00 4.33 2.10
N SER A 152 -11.03 5.62 2.44
CA SER A 152 -12.14 6.26 3.11
C SER A 152 -13.41 6.14 2.26
N ARG A 153 -14.46 5.66 2.92
CA ARG A 153 -15.85 5.66 2.43
C ARG A 153 -16.72 6.24 3.53
N SER A 154 -18.03 6.35 3.29
CA SER A 154 -18.99 6.93 4.25
C SER A 154 -19.26 6.06 5.49
N ARG A 155 -18.60 4.92 5.62
CA ARG A 155 -18.73 3.95 6.73
C ARG A 155 -17.34 3.52 7.17
N SER A 156 -17.17 3.23 8.46
CA SER A 156 -15.97 2.59 9.00
C SER A 156 -16.25 1.09 9.14
N GLN A 157 -15.22 0.27 8.98
CA GLN A 157 -15.32 -1.18 9.11
C GLN A 157 -14.33 -1.69 10.17
N ILE A 158 -14.47 -2.95 10.61
CA ILE A 158 -13.63 -3.48 11.70
C ILE A 158 -12.17 -3.58 11.25
N MET A 159 -11.93 -4.14 10.07
CA MET A 159 -10.58 -4.26 9.47
C MET A 159 -10.01 -2.92 9.00
N CYS A 160 -10.89 -1.97 8.66
CA CYS A 160 -10.55 -0.62 8.25
C CYS A 160 -11.17 0.38 9.24
N PRO A 161 -10.58 0.63 10.42
CA PRO A 161 -11.01 1.76 11.24
C PRO A 161 -10.69 3.06 10.50
N ASP A 162 -11.67 3.96 10.33
CA ASP A 162 -11.55 5.25 9.61
C ASP A 162 -11.29 5.15 8.09
N GLY A 163 -11.24 3.93 7.55
CA GLY A 163 -11.30 3.56 6.13
C GLY A 163 -12.51 2.67 5.89
N GLY A 164 -13.23 2.76 4.79
CA GLY A 164 -14.51 2.04 4.65
C GLY A 164 -14.54 1.03 3.54
N HIS A 165 -13.47 0.98 2.75
CA HIS A 165 -13.43 0.25 1.52
C HIS A 165 -12.93 -1.18 1.74
N GLU A 166 -13.84 -2.12 1.56
CA GLU A 166 -13.69 -3.53 1.93
C GLU A 166 -13.12 -4.41 0.80
N GLY A 167 -12.63 -3.81 -0.27
CA GLY A 167 -12.10 -4.56 -1.41
C GLY A 167 -11.10 -3.76 -2.21
N VAL A 168 -10.77 -4.30 -3.38
CA VAL A 168 -9.90 -3.63 -4.34
C VAL A 168 -10.70 -3.34 -5.61
N ASP A 169 -10.58 -2.10 -6.09
CA ASP A 169 -11.22 -1.65 -7.32
C ASP A 169 -10.31 -1.88 -8.52
N ILE A 170 -10.85 -2.53 -9.55
CA ILE A 170 -10.10 -3.00 -10.72
C ILE A 170 -10.79 -2.46 -11.98
N ARG A 171 -10.13 -1.54 -12.69
CA ARG A 171 -10.56 -1.14 -14.03
C ARG A 171 -10.17 -2.22 -15.03
N ALA A 172 -11.00 -2.37 -16.06
CA ALA A 172 -10.72 -3.26 -17.17
C ALA A 172 -9.68 -2.66 -18.14
N ALA A 173 -9.28 -3.44 -19.14
CA ALA A 173 -8.18 -3.12 -20.05
C ALA A 173 -8.35 -1.78 -20.79
N THR A 174 -9.59 -1.41 -21.10
CA THR A 174 -9.90 -0.16 -21.79
C THR A 174 -11.10 0.55 -21.16
N CYS A 175 -11.28 1.82 -21.51
CA CYS A 175 -12.45 2.54 -21.03
C CYS A 175 -13.74 1.94 -21.60
N ILE A 176 -14.68 1.64 -20.70
CA ILE A 176 -15.99 1.13 -21.05
C ILE A 176 -16.87 2.33 -21.42
N PRO A 177 -17.34 2.44 -22.67
CA PRO A 177 -18.25 3.50 -23.06
C PRO A 177 -19.62 3.29 -22.41
N ASP A 178 -20.40 4.37 -22.27
CA ASP A 178 -21.78 4.30 -21.74
C ASP A 178 -22.69 3.35 -22.53
N THR A 179 -22.30 3.02 -23.77
CA THR A 179 -23.03 2.10 -24.66
C THR A 179 -22.93 0.63 -24.26
N GLY A 180 -22.01 0.24 -23.38
CA GLY A 180 -22.04 -1.09 -22.78
C GLY A 180 -20.69 -1.69 -22.42
N ALA A 181 -20.77 -2.70 -21.56
CA ALA A 181 -19.67 -3.50 -21.07
C ALA A 181 -19.16 -4.53 -22.10
N GLU A 182 -17.84 -4.60 -22.29
CA GLU A 182 -17.19 -5.58 -23.20
C GLU A 182 -16.22 -6.52 -22.46
N HIS A 183 -15.68 -6.10 -21.32
CA HIS A 183 -14.71 -6.85 -20.54
C HIS A 183 -15.37 -7.80 -19.55
N TRP A 184 -14.80 -8.99 -19.38
CA TRP A 184 -15.35 -10.04 -18.53
C TRP A 184 -14.61 -10.17 -17.21
N ALA A 185 -15.39 -10.28 -16.12
CA ALA A 185 -14.94 -10.91 -14.90
C ALA A 185 -15.10 -12.42 -14.99
N VAL A 186 -14.14 -13.14 -14.42
CA VAL A 186 -14.09 -14.61 -14.36
C VAL A 186 -14.01 -15.10 -12.92
N ALA A 187 -14.41 -16.34 -12.71
CA ALA A 187 -14.26 -17.01 -11.43
C ALA A 187 -12.78 -17.13 -11.05
N ALA A 188 -12.41 -16.53 -9.93
CA ALA A 188 -11.05 -16.58 -9.41
C ALA A 188 -10.62 -18.01 -9.05
N GLU A 189 -11.56 -18.86 -8.63
CA GLU A 189 -11.32 -20.26 -8.27
C GLU A 189 -12.52 -21.16 -8.59
N ASP A 190 -12.35 -22.47 -8.48
CA ASP A 190 -13.45 -23.42 -8.52
C ASP A 190 -14.38 -23.22 -7.32
N GLY A 191 -15.70 -23.22 -7.54
CA GLY A 191 -16.64 -23.04 -6.44
C GLY A 191 -18.10 -22.93 -6.88
N ARG A 192 -18.96 -22.54 -5.94
CA ARG A 192 -20.39 -22.34 -6.18
C ARG A 192 -20.78 -20.88 -6.09
N ILE A 193 -21.64 -20.45 -7.01
CA ILE A 193 -22.34 -19.18 -6.89
C ILE A 193 -23.38 -19.28 -5.79
N VAL A 194 -23.35 -18.35 -4.83
CA VAL A 194 -24.22 -18.40 -3.64
C VAL A 194 -24.91 -17.07 -3.37
N GLY A 195 -26.20 -17.12 -3.05
CA GLY A 195 -26.98 -15.94 -2.65
C GLY A 195 -27.13 -14.90 -3.75
N LEU A 196 -27.09 -15.34 -5.02
CA LEU A 196 -27.36 -14.50 -6.19
C LEU A 196 -28.86 -14.28 -6.38
N GLU A 197 -29.72 -15.24 -5.99
CA GLU A 197 -31.16 -15.06 -6.04
C GLU A 197 -31.58 -13.85 -5.16
N GLY A 198 -32.16 -12.83 -5.78
CA GLY A 198 -32.56 -11.58 -5.10
C GLY A 198 -31.41 -10.60 -4.83
N SER A 199 -30.16 -10.95 -5.15
CA SER A 199 -29.05 -10.00 -5.16
C SER A 199 -29.23 -8.98 -6.29
N ARG A 200 -28.85 -7.73 -6.01
CA ARG A 200 -29.02 -6.61 -6.95
C ARG A 200 -27.73 -6.08 -7.54
N TYR A 201 -26.59 -6.35 -6.91
CA TYR A 201 -25.30 -5.75 -7.30
C TYR A 201 -24.08 -6.58 -6.92
N THR A 202 -24.26 -7.77 -6.34
CA THR A 202 -23.16 -8.64 -5.91
C THR A 202 -23.33 -10.04 -6.46
N VAL A 203 -22.27 -10.62 -7.01
CA VAL A 203 -22.15 -12.06 -7.22
C VAL A 203 -21.17 -12.59 -6.19
N LYS A 204 -21.48 -13.70 -5.53
CA LYS A 204 -20.60 -14.33 -4.54
C LYS A 204 -20.23 -15.73 -5.00
N LEU A 205 -18.94 -16.04 -4.96
CA LEU A 205 -18.38 -17.35 -5.26
C LEU A 205 -17.83 -17.94 -3.96
N GLN A 206 -18.34 -19.09 -3.54
CA GLN A 206 -17.85 -19.82 -2.38
C GLN A 206 -17.13 -21.09 -2.81
N THR A 207 -15.88 -21.24 -2.35
CA THR A 207 -15.06 -22.45 -2.57
C THR A 207 -15.45 -23.55 -1.58
N ASP A 208 -15.00 -24.78 -1.83
CA ASP A 208 -15.25 -25.93 -0.94
C ASP A 208 -14.62 -25.77 0.45
N ASP A 209 -13.52 -25.01 0.56
CA ASP A 209 -12.88 -24.68 1.86
C ASP A 209 -13.56 -23.54 2.62
N GLY A 210 -14.63 -22.96 2.06
CA GLY A 210 -15.44 -21.92 2.67
C GLY A 210 -14.99 -20.48 2.37
N THR A 211 -13.88 -20.28 1.65
CA THR A 211 -13.46 -18.96 1.16
C THR A 211 -14.54 -18.37 0.25
N LEU A 212 -14.78 -17.07 0.38
CA LEU A 212 -15.82 -16.37 -0.35
C LEU A 212 -15.21 -15.18 -1.10
N TYR A 213 -15.40 -15.14 -2.41
CA TYR A 213 -15.11 -13.98 -3.24
C TYR A 213 -16.41 -13.23 -3.52
N ARG A 214 -16.36 -11.90 -3.48
CA ARG A 214 -17.47 -11.05 -3.92
C ARG A 214 -17.04 -10.23 -5.13
N TYR A 215 -17.87 -10.27 -6.16
CA TYR A 215 -17.73 -9.48 -7.38
C TYR A 215 -18.87 -8.46 -7.38
N MET A 216 -18.55 -7.18 -7.47
CA MET A 216 -19.55 -6.11 -7.56
C MET A 216 -19.34 -5.27 -8.82
N HIS A 217 -20.37 -4.48 -9.14
CA HIS A 217 -20.41 -3.62 -10.33
C HIS A 217 -20.33 -4.39 -11.65
N LEU A 218 -20.82 -5.63 -11.67
CA LEU A 218 -21.07 -6.37 -12.90
C LEU A 218 -22.38 -5.93 -13.56
N LYS A 219 -22.55 -6.21 -14.84
CA LYS A 219 -23.82 -6.01 -15.54
C LYS A 219 -24.83 -7.06 -15.08
N MET A 220 -25.64 -6.72 -14.07
CA MET A 220 -26.36 -7.71 -13.28
C MET A 220 -27.53 -8.36 -14.02
N ASP A 221 -28.07 -7.71 -15.05
CA ASP A 221 -29.13 -8.24 -15.91
C ASP A 221 -28.62 -9.12 -17.07
N GLU A 222 -27.30 -9.26 -17.21
CA GLU A 222 -26.63 -10.04 -18.26
C GLU A 222 -25.50 -10.94 -17.69
N LEU A 223 -25.68 -11.48 -16.48
CA LEU A 223 -24.74 -12.43 -15.90
C LEU A 223 -24.65 -13.72 -16.73
N ALA A 224 -23.47 -14.34 -16.73
CA ALA A 224 -23.21 -15.62 -17.38
C ALA A 224 -23.41 -16.83 -16.45
N VAL A 225 -23.82 -16.57 -15.20
CA VAL A 225 -23.98 -17.58 -14.15
C VAL A 225 -25.31 -17.44 -13.43
N GLU A 226 -25.77 -18.52 -12.83
CA GLU A 226 -27.01 -18.60 -12.04
C GLU A 226 -26.74 -18.93 -10.56
N ASP A 227 -27.72 -18.68 -9.68
CA ASP A 227 -27.60 -19.04 -8.26
C ASP A 227 -27.47 -20.55 -8.07
N GLY A 228 -26.53 -20.99 -7.23
CA GLY A 228 -26.22 -22.40 -6.98
C GLY A 228 -25.36 -23.09 -8.04
N GLU A 229 -25.07 -22.42 -9.15
CA GLU A 229 -24.20 -22.95 -10.20
C GLU A 229 -22.79 -23.24 -9.68
N PHE A 230 -22.22 -24.38 -10.08
CA PHE A 230 -20.80 -24.65 -9.87
C PHE A 230 -20.02 -24.12 -11.07
N VAL A 231 -19.00 -23.31 -10.80
CA VAL A 231 -18.13 -22.71 -11.80
C VAL A 231 -16.70 -23.19 -11.60
N THR A 232 -15.94 -23.22 -12.69
CA THR A 232 -14.50 -23.51 -12.67
C THR A 232 -13.69 -22.23 -12.75
N ALA A 233 -12.47 -22.23 -12.20
CA ALA A 233 -11.56 -21.09 -12.27
C ALA A 233 -11.36 -20.64 -13.73
N GLY A 234 -11.48 -19.35 -13.99
CA GLY A 234 -11.46 -18.75 -15.33
C GLY A 234 -12.81 -18.78 -16.08
N GLN A 235 -13.85 -19.44 -15.55
CA GLN A 235 -15.18 -19.39 -16.14
C GLN A 235 -15.77 -17.97 -16.01
N ARG A 236 -16.33 -17.44 -17.11
CA ARG A 236 -16.99 -16.13 -17.15
C ARG A 236 -18.14 -16.04 -16.14
N ILE A 237 -18.13 -15.00 -15.32
CA ILE A 237 -19.19 -14.68 -14.35
C ILE A 237 -20.11 -13.59 -14.89
N GLY A 238 -19.54 -12.49 -15.36
CA GLY A 238 -20.31 -11.34 -15.79
C GLY A 238 -19.41 -10.25 -16.37
N LYS A 239 -20.02 -9.32 -17.09
CA LYS A 239 -19.27 -8.21 -17.70
C LYS A 239 -19.11 -7.06 -16.73
N ILE A 240 -17.97 -6.37 -16.80
CA ILE A 240 -17.66 -5.20 -15.96
C ILE A 240 -18.61 -4.04 -16.30
N ALA A 241 -19.30 -3.51 -15.31
CA ALA A 241 -20.28 -2.44 -15.47
C ALA A 241 -20.14 -1.39 -14.36
N ASN A 242 -21.21 -0.66 -14.08
CA ASN A 242 -21.32 0.26 -12.95
C ASN A 242 -22.63 0.09 -12.18
N ASP A 243 -23.20 -1.11 -12.22
CA ASP A 243 -24.45 -1.39 -11.51
C ASP A 243 -24.21 -1.36 -10.00
N PHE A 244 -24.91 -0.42 -9.37
CA PHE A 244 -24.88 -0.24 -7.94
C PHE A 244 -26.19 0.37 -7.48
N PHE A 245 -26.68 -0.10 -6.34
CA PHE A 245 -27.97 0.28 -5.80
C PHE A 245 -27.84 0.59 -4.32
N ASN A 246 -28.52 1.65 -3.88
CA ASN A 246 -28.61 1.95 -2.45
C ASN A 246 -29.54 0.98 -1.72
N SER A 247 -29.62 1.09 -0.39
CA SER A 247 -30.49 0.24 0.43
C SER A 247 -32.00 0.37 0.12
N SER A 248 -32.41 1.47 -0.50
CA SER A 248 -33.79 1.70 -0.97
C SER A 248 -34.06 1.05 -2.32
N GLY A 249 -33.02 0.50 -2.96
CA GLY A 249 -33.11 -0.14 -4.27
C GLY A 249 -33.01 0.81 -5.45
N GLU A 250 -32.64 2.08 -5.23
CA GLU A 250 -32.43 3.07 -6.29
C GLU A 250 -31.02 2.95 -6.85
N ARG A 251 -30.88 3.11 -8.17
CA ARG A 251 -29.58 3.05 -8.85
C ARG A 251 -28.73 4.26 -8.46
N VAL A 252 -27.52 4.01 -7.98
CA VAL A 252 -26.52 5.03 -7.65
C VAL A 252 -25.27 4.68 -8.45
N PRO A 253 -25.16 5.12 -9.72
CA PRO A 253 -24.04 4.72 -10.57
C PRO A 253 -22.70 5.15 -9.98
N THR A 254 -21.72 4.28 -10.13
CA THR A 254 -20.31 4.54 -9.89
C THR A 254 -19.55 4.56 -11.23
N THR A 255 -18.23 4.64 -11.23
CA THR A 255 -17.40 4.44 -12.43
C THR A 255 -17.47 2.98 -12.89
N PHE A 256 -17.09 2.70 -14.14
CA PHE A 256 -17.01 1.33 -14.64
C PHE A 256 -15.76 0.61 -14.12
N HIS A 257 -15.94 -0.40 -13.27
CA HIS A 257 -14.87 -1.20 -12.66
C HIS A 257 -15.44 -2.50 -12.06
N LEU A 258 -14.57 -3.46 -11.75
CA LEU A 258 -14.89 -4.54 -10.82
C LEU A 258 -14.49 -4.09 -9.42
N HIS A 259 -15.39 -4.22 -8.45
CA HIS A 259 -14.99 -4.20 -7.04
C HIS A 259 -14.91 -5.65 -6.54
N PHE A 260 -13.72 -6.06 -6.11
CA PHE A 260 -13.41 -7.44 -5.73
C PHE A 260 -13.07 -7.54 -4.25
N GLU A 261 -13.81 -8.38 -3.53
CA GLU A 261 -13.58 -8.65 -2.10
C GLU A 261 -13.23 -10.13 -1.88
N MET A 262 -12.49 -10.40 -0.81
CA MET A 262 -12.13 -11.75 -0.37
C MET A 262 -12.40 -11.89 1.12
N TYR A 263 -13.10 -12.97 1.50
CA TYR A 263 -13.35 -13.35 2.88
C TYR A 263 -12.87 -14.78 3.09
N GLN A 264 -12.21 -15.02 4.22
CA GLN A 264 -11.75 -16.35 4.58
C GLN A 264 -11.71 -16.54 6.09
N ASN A 265 -11.52 -17.80 6.49
CA ASN A 265 -11.16 -18.08 7.88
C ASN A 265 -9.74 -17.55 8.13
N TYR A 266 -9.63 -16.62 9.07
CA TYR A 266 -8.38 -16.02 9.52
C TYR A 266 -8.19 -16.28 11.00
N SER A 267 -6.99 -16.73 11.38
CA SER A 267 -6.57 -16.92 12.76
C SER A 267 -5.31 -16.09 12.98
N PRO A 268 -5.35 -15.01 13.79
CA PRO A 268 -4.18 -14.19 14.02
C PRO A 268 -3.06 -14.93 14.79
N ASP A 269 -3.41 -15.98 15.54
CA ASP A 269 -2.48 -16.89 16.20
C ASP A 269 -3.10 -18.30 16.38
N GLU A 270 -2.32 -19.26 16.86
CA GLU A 270 -2.78 -20.64 17.11
C GLU A 270 -3.74 -20.77 18.32
N GLU A 271 -3.85 -19.73 19.16
CA GLU A 271 -4.66 -19.73 20.39
C GLU A 271 -6.05 -19.08 20.18
N THR A 272 -6.23 -18.39 19.05
CA THR A 272 -7.48 -17.72 18.68
C THR A 272 -8.33 -18.61 17.79
N ASP A 273 -9.63 -18.66 18.06
CA ASP A 273 -10.55 -19.34 17.16
C ASP A 273 -10.57 -18.59 15.81
N PRO A 274 -10.50 -19.30 14.67
CA PRO A 274 -10.52 -18.67 13.37
C PRO A 274 -11.84 -17.93 13.17
N VAL A 275 -11.75 -16.66 12.78
CA VAL A 275 -12.90 -15.82 12.44
C VAL A 275 -13.01 -15.80 10.92
N PHE A 276 -14.23 -15.99 10.41
CA PHE A 276 -14.51 -15.73 9.00
C PHE A 276 -14.58 -14.21 8.81
N ASP A 277 -13.50 -13.64 8.28
CA ASP A 277 -13.35 -12.20 8.16
C ASP A 277 -12.83 -11.80 6.76
N GLN A 278 -12.99 -10.52 6.48
CA GLN A 278 -12.51 -9.88 5.28
C GLN A 278 -11.00 -9.72 5.33
N VAL A 279 -10.34 -9.99 4.22
CA VAL A 279 -8.90 -9.84 4.06
C VAL A 279 -8.58 -8.99 2.83
N SER A 280 -7.43 -8.33 2.82
CA SER A 280 -7.02 -7.55 1.65
C SER A 280 -6.73 -8.48 0.48
N PRO A 281 -7.39 -8.33 -0.68
CA PRO A 281 -7.07 -9.12 -1.85
C PRO A 281 -5.86 -8.56 -2.62
N TYR A 282 -5.33 -7.39 -2.25
CA TYR A 282 -4.37 -6.64 -3.08
C TYR A 282 -3.13 -7.46 -3.49
N MET A 283 -2.37 -8.00 -2.53
CA MET A 283 -1.18 -8.80 -2.86
C MET A 283 -1.50 -10.16 -3.47
N THR A 284 -2.69 -10.71 -3.19
CA THR A 284 -3.18 -11.91 -3.87
C THR A 284 -3.45 -11.64 -5.35
N LEU A 285 -4.03 -10.48 -5.66
CA LEU A 285 -4.29 -10.02 -7.04
C LEU A 285 -2.99 -9.72 -7.78
N VAL A 286 -2.02 -9.06 -7.13
CA VAL A 286 -0.68 -8.85 -7.70
C VAL A 286 -0.06 -10.20 -8.09
N ASN A 287 -0.01 -11.15 -7.15
CA ASN A 287 0.55 -12.47 -7.40
C ASN A 287 -0.13 -13.20 -8.57
N ALA A 288 -1.47 -13.17 -8.61
CA ALA A 288 -2.24 -13.79 -9.68
C ALA A 288 -2.02 -13.11 -11.05
N TYR A 289 -1.88 -11.79 -11.07
CA TYR A 289 -1.64 -11.05 -12.30
C TYR A 289 -0.23 -11.26 -12.83
N GLU A 290 0.80 -11.26 -11.98
CA GLU A 290 2.15 -11.59 -12.42
C GLU A 290 2.23 -12.98 -13.05
N ARG A 291 1.53 -13.97 -12.47
CA ARG A 291 1.43 -15.31 -13.06
C ARG A 291 0.78 -15.25 -14.44
N LYS A 292 -0.33 -14.52 -14.56
CA LYS A 292 -1.01 -14.30 -15.84
C LYS A 292 -0.10 -13.67 -16.89
N LEU A 293 0.71 -12.68 -16.52
CA LEU A 293 1.65 -12.03 -17.45
C LEU A 293 2.74 -12.99 -17.94
N ARG A 294 3.29 -13.83 -17.07
CA ARG A 294 4.27 -14.88 -17.44
C ARG A 294 3.71 -15.94 -18.40
N GLU A 295 2.39 -16.09 -18.48
CA GLU A 295 1.74 -17.01 -19.43
C GLU A 295 1.56 -16.38 -20.83
N LEU A 296 1.81 -15.07 -20.98
CA LEU A 296 1.76 -14.35 -22.26
C LEU A 296 3.10 -14.35 -23.01
N GLU A 297 4.20 -14.64 -22.31
CA GLU A 297 5.56 -14.83 -22.85
C GLU A 297 5.71 -16.17 -23.58
#